data_AF-A0A6J5ZIF3-F1
#
_entry.id   AF-A0A6J5ZIF3-F1
#
_cell.length_a   1.000
_cell.length_b   1.000
_cell.length_c   1.000
_cell.angle_alpha   90.00
_cell.angle_beta   90.00
_cell.angle_gamma   90.00
#
_symmetry.space_group_name_H-M   'P 1'
#
loop_
_entity.id
_entity.type
_entity.pdbx_description
1 polymer ?
#
loop_
_entity_poly.entity_id
_entity_poly.type
_entity_poly.pdbx_seq_one_letter_code
_entity_poly.pdbx_strand_id
1 'polypeptide(L)' 'MGQGGFSEGIEISSDGEVPLPLSLDAITGYFVLKANSMDDAMSIARTNPYISSIEVYELF' A
#
# COMPACT_ATOMS: atom_id res chain seq x y z
N MET A 1 1.28 -18.69 -8.03
CA MET A 1 1.05 -18.32 -6.62
C MET A 1 1.08 -16.80 -6.58
N GLY A 2 -0.07 -16.15 -6.69
CA GLY A 2 -0.14 -14.68 -6.75
C GLY A 2 0.31 -14.11 -5.42
N GLN A 3 1.15 -13.07 -5.43
CA GLN A 3 1.39 -12.27 -4.23
C GLN A 3 0.06 -11.65 -3.84
N GLY A 4 -0.63 -12.27 -2.89
CA GLY A 4 -1.97 -11.85 -2.45
C GLY A 4 -1.91 -10.49 -1.79
N GLY A 5 -2.88 -9.64 -2.11
CA GLY A 5 -3.09 -8.39 -1.40
C GLY A 5 -3.49 -8.62 0.06
N PHE A 6 -3.58 -7.54 0.81
CA PHE A 6 -4.10 -7.56 2.17
C PHE A 6 -5.57 -7.96 2.19
N SER A 7 -5.94 -8.75 3.20
CA SER A 7 -7.33 -9.02 3.59
C SER A 7 -7.76 -8.05 4.69
N GLU A 8 -8.93 -8.29 5.29
CA GLU A 8 -9.31 -7.63 6.54
C GLU A 8 -8.21 -7.79 7.61
N GLY A 9 -8.03 -6.75 8.42
CA GLY A 9 -6.98 -6.67 9.43
C GLY A 9 -7.46 -6.02 10.74
N ILE A 10 -6.51 -5.78 11.63
CA ILE A 10 -6.72 -5.10 12.91
C ILE A 10 -5.56 -4.13 13.12
N GLU A 11 -5.87 -2.87 13.36
CA GLU A 11 -4.91 -1.89 13.86
C GLU A 11 -4.73 -2.09 15.37
N ILE A 12 -3.48 -2.11 15.84
CA ILE A 12 -3.14 -2.15 17.26
C ILE A 12 -2.41 -0.85 17.60
N SER A 13 -2.94 -0.10 18.56
CA SER A 13 -2.36 1.15 19.06
C SER A 13 -2.41 1.21 20.58
N SER A 14 -1.89 2.29 21.17
CA SER A 14 -2.03 2.54 22.62
C SER A 14 -3.49 2.72 23.06
N ASP A 15 -4.36 3.12 22.13
CA ASP A 15 -5.77 3.40 22.39
C ASP A 15 -6.64 2.14 22.25
N GLY A 16 -6.05 1.01 21.80
CA GLY A 16 -6.67 -0.29 21.72
C GLY A 16 -6.54 -0.94 20.35
N GLU A 17 -7.51 -1.80 20.04
CA GLU A 17 -7.57 -2.54 18.78
C GLU A 17 -8.76 -2.05 17.94
N VAL A 18 -8.50 -1.69 16.68
CA VAL A 18 -9.52 -1.21 15.74
C VAL A 18 -9.60 -2.14 14.53
N PRO A 19 -10.75 -2.72 14.19
CA PRO A 19 -10.90 -3.52 12.98
C PRO A 19 -10.63 -2.68 11.72
N LEU A 20 -9.86 -3.24 10.78
CA LEU A 20 -9.59 -2.67 9.46
C LEU A 20 -10.34 -3.48 8.40
N PRO A 21 -11.59 -3.12 8.07
CA PRO A 21 -12.36 -3.81 7.04
C PRO A 21 -11.75 -3.55 5.65
N LEU A 22 -12.04 -4.43 4.69
CA LEU A 22 -11.65 -4.24 3.29
C LEU A 22 -12.62 -3.28 2.56
N SER A 23 -12.65 -2.02 3.01
CA SER A 23 -13.42 -0.93 2.39
C SER A 23 -12.71 -0.34 1.17
N LEU A 24 -13.38 0.57 0.46
CA LEU A 24 -12.86 1.18 -0.78
C LEU A 24 -11.59 2.03 -0.56
N ASP A 25 -11.38 2.49 0.65
CA ASP A 25 -10.24 3.28 1.13
C ASP A 25 -9.16 2.43 1.82
N ALA A 26 -9.35 1.11 1.92
CA ALA A 26 -8.39 0.23 2.55
C ALA A 26 -7.12 0.07 1.71
N ILE A 27 -5.95 0.00 2.37
CA ILE A 27 -4.69 -0.38 1.74
C ILE A 27 -4.79 -1.86 1.34
N THR A 28 -4.70 -2.13 0.05
CA THR A 28 -4.84 -3.50 -0.49
C THR A 28 -3.50 -4.24 -0.61
N GLY A 29 -2.37 -3.59 -0.28
CA GLY A 29 -1.04 -4.17 -0.32
C GLY A 29 0.05 -3.11 -0.41
N TYR A 30 1.31 -3.55 -0.35
CA TYR A 30 2.47 -2.69 -0.54
C TYR A 30 3.57 -3.43 -1.31
N PHE A 31 4.46 -2.66 -1.92
CA PHE A 31 5.65 -3.16 -2.58
C PHE A 31 6.83 -2.29 -2.18
N VAL A 32 7.95 -2.92 -1.84
CA VAL A 32 9.23 -2.24 -1.70
C VAL A 32 10.00 -2.44 -3.00
N LEU A 33 10.39 -1.34 -3.62
CA LEU A 33 11.15 -1.34 -4.86
C LEU A 33 12.35 -0.41 -4.76
N LYS A 34 13.32 -0.61 -5.65
CA LYS A 34 14.43 0.30 -5.83
C LYS A 34 14.12 1.27 -6.96
N ALA A 35 14.22 2.56 -6.69
CA ALA A 35 14.11 3.63 -7.69
C ALA A 35 15.32 4.56 -7.56
N ASN A 36 15.64 5.29 -8.63
CA ASN A 36 16.75 6.24 -8.62
C ASN A 36 16.39 7.57 -7.96
N SER A 37 15.09 7.89 -7.88
CA SER A 37 14.54 9.09 -7.27
C SER A 37 13.05 8.91 -6.97
N MET A 38 12.44 9.86 -6.24
CA MET A 38 10.99 9.90 -6.02
C MET A 38 10.21 10.00 -7.34
N ASP A 39 10.71 10.78 -8.31
CA ASP A 39 10.07 10.92 -9.63
C ASP A 39 10.07 9.59 -10.41
N ASP A 40 11.18 8.86 -10.36
CA ASP A 40 11.31 7.52 -10.94
C ASP A 40 10.32 6.54 -10.30
N ALA A 41 10.21 6.54 -8.96
CA ALA A 41 9.24 5.73 -8.23
C ALA A 41 7.78 6.07 -8.61
N MET A 42 7.44 7.36 -8.73
CA MET A 42 6.10 7.81 -9.16
C MET A 42 5.81 7.42 -10.61
N SER A 43 6.79 7.49 -11.50
CA SER A 43 6.65 7.05 -12.90
C SER A 43 6.29 5.57 -12.98
N ILE A 44 6.98 4.72 -12.19
CA ILE A 44 6.65 3.30 -12.06
C ILE A 44 5.23 3.11 -11.52
N ALA A 45 4.86 3.79 -10.43
CA ALA A 45 3.55 3.66 -9.80
C ALA A 45 2.39 3.99 -10.77
N ARG A 46 2.54 5.03 -11.60
CA ARG A 46 1.52 5.46 -12.58
C ARG A 46 1.19 4.41 -13.64
N THR A 47 2.01 3.39 -13.82
CA THR A 47 1.77 2.33 -14.80
C THR A 47 0.76 1.28 -14.35
N ASN A 48 0.33 1.30 -13.08
CA ASN A 48 -0.61 0.31 -12.54
C ASN A 48 -2.06 0.63 -12.93
N PRO A 49 -2.76 -0.24 -13.69
CA PRO A 49 -4.14 0.02 -14.10
C PRO A 49 -5.20 -0.56 -13.14
N TYR A 50 -4.80 -1.21 -12.05
CA TYR A 50 -5.69 -2.03 -11.21
C TYR A 50 -6.01 -1.39 -9.86
N ILE A 51 -5.12 -0.54 -9.35
CA ILE A 51 -5.25 0.06 -8.02
C ILE A 51 -5.81 1.49 -8.15
N SER A 52 -6.80 1.83 -7.34
CA SER A 52 -7.47 3.12 -7.34
C SER A 52 -6.57 4.29 -6.92
N SER A 53 -5.64 4.04 -5.99
CA SER A 53 -4.67 5.01 -5.49
C SER A 53 -3.39 4.32 -5.06
N ILE A 54 -2.24 4.94 -5.33
CA ILE A 54 -0.92 4.47 -4.87
C ILE A 54 -0.25 5.58 -4.08
N GLU A 55 0.12 5.28 -2.85
CA GLU A 55 0.92 6.15 -1.99
C GLU A 55 2.40 5.74 -2.10
N VAL A 56 3.29 6.72 -2.30
CA VAL A 56 4.73 6.49 -2.50
C VAL A 56 5.51 7.14 -1.37
N TYR A 57 6.31 6.33 -0.68
CA TYR A 57 7.13 6.76 0.45
C TYR A 57 8.60 6.40 0.21
N GLU A 58 9.50 7.28 0.64
CA GLU A 58 10.94 6.97 0.71
C GLU A 58 11.24 6.24 2.02
N LEU A 59 12.08 5.20 1.95
CA LEU A 59 12.56 4.46 3.13
C LEU A 59 13.95 4.98 3.52
N PHE A 60 14.16 5.24 4.81
CA PHE A 60 15.42 5.71 5.39
C PHE A 60 16.21 4.60 6.08
#